data_AF-A0A354BM49-F1
#
_entry.id   AF-A0A354BM49-F1
#
_cell.length_a   1.000
_cell.length_b   1.000
_cell.length_c   1.000
_cell.angle_alpha   90.00
_cell.angle_beta   90.00
_cell.angle_gamma   90.00
#
_symmetry.space_group_name_H-M   'P 1'
#
loop_
_entity.id
_entity.type
_entity.pdbx_description
1 polymer ?
#
loop_
_entity_poly.entity_id
_entity_poly.type
_entity_poly.pdbx_seq_one_letter_code
_entity_poly.pdbx_strand_id
1 'polypeptide(L)'
;MLGDTVLRWGACAGLSELQDCRLQGHDIAAAIGLLLVAYLAVPVGMRLVRTLQTLRARSFTPIFSRMLSAWVKTNSYGAETFFKADGADDDTAAQRQRALDRLAEYFQKRYPKSGVWSHEIRGGLSDLRFTDAGRVPFPFARLMQEKFNLCSVVTASEGPKLLDIDGHWSLDITGSYGVNVAGYDRYKEWMEKGWERVKDLGPVLGPLHPIVADNIAQLKAISKLDEVSFHMSGTEAVMAAIRLARFNTRRKLIVCFAGAYHG
;
A
#
# COMPACT_ATOMS: atom_id res chain seq x y z
N MET A 1 -38.22 40.24 -11.57
CA MET A 1 -37.06 40.09 -10.66
C MET A 1 -35.75 39.78 -11.38
N LEU A 2 -35.55 38.58 -11.95
CA LEU A 2 -34.30 38.31 -12.72
C LEU A 2 -34.22 39.13 -14.02
N GLY A 3 -35.32 39.27 -14.75
CA GLY A 3 -35.37 40.08 -15.99
C GLY A 3 -35.01 41.56 -15.79
N ASP A 4 -35.54 42.19 -14.73
CA ASP A 4 -35.26 43.61 -14.42
C ASP A 4 -33.79 43.83 -14.01
N THR A 5 -33.21 42.86 -13.29
CA THR A 5 -31.79 42.91 -12.88
C THR A 5 -30.88 42.82 -14.10
N VAL A 6 -31.19 41.92 -15.05
CA VAL A 6 -30.43 41.75 -16.30
C VAL A 6 -30.51 42.99 -17.18
N LEU A 7 -31.68 43.63 -17.29
CA LEU A 7 -31.85 44.88 -18.05
C LEU A 7 -31.05 46.05 -17.45
N ARG A 8 -31.01 46.17 -16.11
CA ARG A 8 -30.21 47.19 -15.41
C ARG A 8 -28.71 46.95 -15.56
N TRP A 9 -28.26 45.71 -15.50
CA TRP A 9 -26.86 45.35 -15.74
C TRP A 9 -26.46 45.61 -17.20
N GLY A 10 -27.35 45.30 -18.14
CA GLY A 10 -27.18 45.61 -19.57
C GLY A 10 -27.07 47.12 -19.82
N ALA A 11 -27.86 47.94 -19.13
CA ALA A 11 -27.77 49.40 -19.20
C ALA A 11 -26.43 49.92 -18.67
N CYS A 12 -25.98 49.43 -17.51
CA CYS A 12 -24.68 49.78 -16.92
C CYS A 12 -23.47 49.29 -17.75
N ALA A 13 -23.64 48.23 -18.53
CA ALA A 13 -22.62 47.71 -19.45
C ALA A 13 -22.66 48.35 -20.85
N GLY A 14 -23.58 49.30 -21.10
CA GLY A 14 -23.74 49.99 -22.39
C GLY A 14 -24.39 49.15 -23.50
N LEU A 15 -25.10 48.08 -23.13
CA LEU A 15 -25.74 47.12 -24.03
C LEU A 15 -27.24 47.39 -24.25
N SER A 16 -27.81 48.41 -23.60
CA SER A 16 -29.21 48.83 -23.78
C SER A 16 -29.34 50.35 -23.79
N GLU A 17 -30.41 50.86 -24.44
CA GLU A 17 -30.70 52.30 -24.59
C GLU A 17 -31.16 53.01 -23.30
N LEU A 18 -31.10 52.35 -22.14
CA LEU A 18 -31.52 52.91 -20.87
C LEU A 18 -30.46 53.86 -20.32
N GLN A 19 -30.84 55.14 -20.15
CA GLN A 19 -29.92 56.26 -19.90
C GLN A 19 -29.46 56.41 -18.43
N ASP A 20 -30.02 55.65 -17.48
CA ASP A 20 -29.68 55.75 -16.05
C ASP A 20 -29.15 54.41 -15.48
N CYS A 21 -27.84 54.35 -15.27
CA CYS A 21 -27.18 53.24 -14.55
C CYS A 21 -27.18 53.52 -13.05
N ARG A 22 -28.04 52.82 -12.30
CA ARG A 22 -28.04 52.87 -10.83
C ARG A 22 -28.18 51.47 -10.24
N LEU A 23 -27.04 50.89 -9.86
CA LEU A 23 -26.99 49.59 -9.17
C LEU A 23 -27.50 49.75 -7.73
N GLN A 24 -28.41 48.86 -7.33
CA GLN A 24 -28.94 48.81 -5.98
C GLN A 24 -28.21 47.75 -5.15
N GLY A 25 -28.33 47.80 -3.80
CA GLY A 25 -27.65 46.84 -2.91
C GLY A 25 -27.99 45.36 -3.20
N HIS A 26 -29.18 45.09 -3.72
CA HIS A 26 -29.57 43.75 -4.15
C HIS A 26 -28.92 43.30 -5.47
N ASP A 27 -28.53 44.23 -6.34
CA ASP A 27 -27.78 43.92 -7.57
C ASP A 27 -26.34 43.51 -7.22
N ILE A 28 -25.72 44.15 -6.21
CA ILE A 28 -24.41 43.75 -5.68
C ILE A 28 -24.49 42.36 -5.05
N ALA A 29 -25.52 42.09 -4.26
CA ALA A 29 -25.76 40.76 -3.66
C ALA A 29 -25.97 39.67 -4.73
N ALA A 30 -26.69 39.99 -5.82
CA ALA A 30 -26.89 39.08 -6.94
C ALA A 30 -25.58 38.79 -7.72
N ALA A 31 -24.73 39.80 -7.93
CA ALA A 31 -23.40 39.63 -8.54
C ALA A 31 -22.46 38.79 -7.68
N ILE A 32 -22.43 39.03 -6.36
CA ILE A 32 -21.66 38.21 -5.41
C ILE A 32 -22.20 36.77 -5.40
N GLY A 33 -23.53 36.60 -5.42
CA GLY A 33 -24.17 35.29 -5.51
C GLY A 33 -23.80 34.54 -6.78
N LEU A 34 -23.82 35.19 -7.94
CA LEU A 34 -23.40 34.60 -9.22
C LEU A 34 -21.92 34.25 -9.25
N LEU A 35 -21.05 35.10 -8.69
CA LEU A 35 -19.61 34.81 -8.56
C LEU A 35 -19.36 33.63 -7.61
N LEU A 36 -20.08 33.53 -6.49
CA LEU A 36 -20.01 32.38 -5.59
C LEU A 36 -20.51 31.10 -6.27
N VAL A 37 -21.62 31.16 -7.00
CA VAL A 37 -22.14 30.02 -7.78
C VAL A 37 -21.13 29.60 -8.85
N ALA A 38 -20.54 30.53 -9.60
CA ALA A 38 -19.51 30.22 -10.59
C ALA A 38 -18.25 29.62 -9.94
N TYR A 39 -17.79 30.20 -8.82
CA TYR A 39 -16.63 29.72 -8.06
C TYR A 39 -16.84 28.30 -7.52
N LEU A 40 -18.08 27.93 -7.15
CA LEU A 40 -18.44 26.58 -6.73
C LEU A 40 -18.69 25.64 -7.91
N ALA A 41 -19.32 26.12 -8.99
CA ALA A 41 -19.72 25.32 -10.15
C ALA A 41 -18.53 24.93 -11.05
N VAL A 42 -17.56 25.83 -11.25
CA VAL A 42 -16.38 25.57 -12.07
C VAL A 42 -15.54 24.38 -11.55
N PRO A 43 -15.15 24.27 -10.27
CA PRO A 43 -14.41 23.11 -9.78
C PRO A 43 -15.24 21.83 -9.82
N VAL A 44 -16.57 21.92 -9.64
CA VAL A 44 -17.49 20.78 -9.80
C VAL A 44 -17.54 20.31 -11.25
N GLY A 45 -17.71 21.22 -12.20
CA GLY A 45 -17.69 20.92 -13.64
C GLY A 45 -16.36 20.33 -14.09
N MET A 46 -15.24 20.90 -13.63
CA MET A 46 -13.91 20.33 -13.89
C MET A 46 -13.73 18.94 -13.27
N ARG A 47 -14.27 18.68 -12.07
CA ARG A 47 -14.25 17.34 -11.46
C ARG A 47 -15.10 16.37 -12.27
N LEU A 48 -16.26 16.79 -12.75
CA LEU A 48 -17.15 15.98 -13.59
C LEU A 48 -16.45 15.59 -14.90
N VAL A 49 -15.88 16.56 -15.62
CA VAL A 49 -15.15 16.33 -16.87
C VAL A 49 -13.97 15.38 -16.65
N ARG A 50 -13.16 15.59 -15.61
CA ARG A 50 -12.06 14.65 -15.30
C ARG A 50 -12.57 13.26 -14.94
N THR A 51 -13.69 13.16 -14.21
CA THR A 51 -14.29 11.87 -13.86
C THR A 51 -14.77 11.15 -15.12
N LEU A 52 -15.40 11.86 -16.07
CA LEU A 52 -15.82 11.34 -17.37
C LEU A 52 -14.64 10.91 -18.25
N GLN A 53 -13.57 11.71 -18.29
CA GLN A 53 -12.36 11.36 -19.04
C GLN A 53 -11.61 10.17 -18.44
N THR A 54 -11.61 10.04 -17.11
CA THR A 54 -10.94 8.94 -16.40
C THR A 54 -11.86 7.75 -16.15
N LEU A 55 -13.11 7.81 -16.55
CA LEU A 55 -14.14 6.80 -16.24
C LEU A 55 -13.76 5.43 -16.81
N ARG A 56 -13.16 5.40 -18.00
CA ARG A 56 -12.60 4.18 -18.62
C ARG A 56 -11.39 3.60 -17.87
N ALA A 57 -10.63 4.45 -17.17
CA ALA A 57 -9.45 4.05 -16.40
C ALA A 57 -9.78 3.82 -14.91
N ARG A 58 -11.00 4.15 -14.47
CA ARG A 58 -11.44 4.02 -13.09
C ARG A 58 -11.96 2.60 -12.89
N SER A 59 -11.26 1.81 -12.08
CA SER A 59 -11.76 0.51 -11.66
C SER A 59 -12.89 0.73 -10.65
N PHE A 60 -14.13 0.46 -11.06
CA PHE A 60 -15.28 0.49 -10.16
C PHE A 60 -15.37 -0.79 -9.32
N THR A 61 -14.68 -1.86 -9.74
CA THR A 61 -14.69 -3.16 -9.10
C THR A 61 -14.35 -3.09 -7.60
N PRO A 62 -13.31 -2.36 -7.13
CA PRO A 62 -13.01 -2.25 -5.70
C PRO A 62 -14.11 -1.53 -4.90
N ILE A 63 -14.76 -0.54 -5.50
CA ILE A 63 -15.83 0.23 -4.84
C ILE A 63 -17.04 -0.67 -4.63
N PHE A 64 -17.50 -1.33 -5.69
CA PHE A 64 -18.62 -2.27 -5.62
C PHE A 64 -18.27 -3.49 -4.77
N SER A 65 -17.05 -4.03 -4.89
CA SER A 65 -16.58 -5.14 -4.07
C SER A 65 -16.64 -4.82 -2.58
N ARG A 66 -16.19 -3.64 -2.17
CA ARG A 66 -16.25 -3.21 -0.76
C ARG A 66 -17.68 -2.94 -0.28
N MET A 67 -18.55 -2.41 -1.14
CA MET A 67 -19.96 -2.24 -0.77
C MET A 67 -20.68 -3.58 -0.62
N LEU A 68 -20.40 -4.52 -1.52
CA LEU A 68 -20.99 -5.85 -1.53
C LEU A 68 -20.38 -6.77 -0.47
N SER A 69 -19.13 -6.54 -0.04
CA SER A 69 -18.47 -7.40 0.95
C SER A 69 -19.20 -7.46 2.28
N ALA A 70 -19.95 -6.42 2.65
CA ALA A 70 -20.78 -6.42 3.85
C ALA A 70 -21.96 -7.41 3.77
N TRP A 71 -22.40 -7.76 2.57
CA TRP A 71 -23.54 -8.66 2.32
C TRP A 71 -23.10 -10.06 1.92
N VAL A 72 -21.83 -10.22 1.56
CA VAL A 72 -21.22 -11.52 1.29
C VAL A 72 -20.94 -12.19 2.63
N LYS A 73 -21.70 -13.25 2.94
CA LYS A 73 -21.37 -14.13 4.06
C LYS A 73 -19.95 -14.64 3.88
N THR A 74 -19.23 -14.77 5.00
CA THR A 74 -17.92 -15.43 5.05
C THR A 74 -18.05 -16.85 4.51
N ASN A 75 -17.69 -17.05 3.25
CA ASN A 75 -17.63 -18.35 2.60
C ASN A 75 -16.42 -19.14 3.13
N SER A 76 -16.56 -19.78 4.30
CA SER A 76 -15.58 -20.75 4.82
C SER A 76 -16.11 -22.14 4.58
N TYR A 77 -15.30 -23.02 4.00
CA TYR A 77 -15.65 -24.42 3.86
C TYR A 77 -15.65 -25.12 5.23
N GLY A 78 -16.64 -26.00 5.43
CA GLY A 78 -16.60 -26.98 6.51
C GLY A 78 -15.58 -28.08 6.19
N ALA A 79 -15.27 -28.93 7.17
CA ALA A 79 -14.26 -29.98 7.01
C ALA A 79 -14.54 -30.88 5.79
N GLU A 80 -15.78 -31.30 5.58
CA GLU A 80 -16.13 -32.14 4.43
C GLU A 80 -15.94 -31.43 3.08
N THR A 81 -16.50 -30.22 2.94
CA THR A 81 -16.39 -29.42 1.71
C THR A 81 -14.94 -29.02 1.41
N PHE A 82 -14.11 -28.80 2.42
CA PHE A 82 -12.71 -28.44 2.26
C PHE A 82 -11.94 -29.48 1.44
N PHE A 83 -12.09 -30.77 1.78
CA PHE A 83 -11.36 -31.85 1.12
C PHE A 83 -11.97 -32.30 -0.20
N LYS A 84 -13.23 -31.90 -0.47
CA LYS A 84 -13.99 -32.17 -1.69
C LYS A 84 -14.23 -30.93 -2.56
N ALA A 85 -13.50 -29.83 -2.33
CA ALA A 85 -13.77 -28.54 -2.97
C ALA A 85 -13.69 -28.57 -4.52
N ASP A 86 -12.95 -29.54 -5.06
CA ASP A 86 -12.77 -29.83 -6.48
C ASP A 86 -13.63 -31.00 -6.99
N GLY A 87 -14.57 -31.50 -6.19
CA GLY A 87 -15.43 -32.64 -6.54
C GLY A 87 -14.80 -34.02 -6.31
N ALA A 88 -13.73 -34.10 -5.51
CA ALA A 88 -13.09 -35.37 -5.17
C ALA A 88 -14.03 -36.36 -4.46
N ASP A 89 -13.78 -37.66 -4.67
CA ASP A 89 -14.47 -38.75 -3.99
C ASP A 89 -14.10 -38.87 -2.50
N ASP A 90 -14.84 -39.73 -1.78
CA ASP A 90 -14.67 -39.92 -0.33
C ASP A 90 -13.29 -40.48 0.04
N ASP A 91 -12.72 -41.37 -0.79
CA ASP A 91 -11.41 -41.99 -0.54
C ASP A 91 -10.29 -40.96 -0.66
N THR A 92 -10.34 -40.12 -1.70
CA THR A 92 -9.42 -39.02 -1.95
C THR A 92 -9.53 -37.96 -0.86
N ALA A 93 -10.75 -37.57 -0.49
CA ALA A 93 -10.98 -36.63 0.60
C ALA A 93 -10.40 -37.13 1.93
N ALA A 94 -10.62 -38.42 2.24
CA ALA A 94 -10.07 -39.05 3.43
C ALA A 94 -8.53 -39.13 3.39
N GLN A 95 -7.94 -39.40 2.23
CA GLN A 95 -6.48 -39.38 2.05
C GLN A 95 -5.91 -37.98 2.30
N ARG A 96 -6.54 -36.92 1.78
CA ARG A 96 -6.13 -35.52 1.96
C ARG A 96 -6.22 -35.10 3.42
N GLN A 97 -7.33 -35.43 4.09
CA GLN A 97 -7.51 -35.22 5.54
C GLN A 97 -6.36 -35.85 6.33
N ARG A 98 -6.11 -37.15 6.13
CA ARG A 98 -5.01 -37.87 6.80
C ARG A 98 -3.65 -37.25 6.50
N ALA A 99 -3.40 -36.79 5.26
CA ALA A 99 -2.15 -36.15 4.90
C ALA A 99 -1.95 -34.79 5.58
N LEU A 100 -3.01 -33.97 5.64
CA LEU A 100 -2.98 -32.68 6.30
C LEU A 100 -2.77 -32.82 7.81
N ASP A 101 -3.42 -33.82 8.44
CA ASP A 101 -3.27 -34.11 9.86
C ASP A 101 -1.84 -34.56 10.18
N ARG A 102 -1.27 -35.47 9.37
CA ARG A 102 0.15 -35.86 9.52
C ARG A 102 1.10 -34.67 9.38
N LEU A 103 0.82 -33.74 8.47
CA LEU A 103 1.64 -32.55 8.28
C LEU A 103 1.54 -31.61 9.49
N ALA A 104 0.34 -31.39 10.01
CA ALA A 104 0.13 -30.57 11.21
C ALA A 104 0.86 -31.17 12.42
N GLU A 105 0.76 -32.48 12.64
CA GLU A 105 1.49 -33.18 13.69
C GLU A 105 3.01 -33.06 13.52
N TYR A 106 3.51 -33.16 12.29
CA TYR A 106 4.92 -32.98 12.00
C TYR A 106 5.39 -31.59 12.44
N PHE A 107 4.69 -30.52 12.06
CA PHE A 107 5.06 -29.16 12.45
C PHE A 107 4.97 -28.94 13.96
N GLN A 108 3.94 -29.46 14.62
CA GLN A 108 3.80 -29.34 16.08
C GLN A 108 4.93 -30.05 16.83
N LYS A 109 5.34 -31.25 16.38
CA LYS A 109 6.46 -32.01 16.97
C LYS A 109 7.81 -31.37 16.66
N ARG A 110 7.96 -30.83 15.45
CA ARG A 110 9.21 -30.25 14.96
C ARG A 110 9.48 -28.88 15.57
N TYR A 111 8.46 -28.07 15.84
CA TYR A 111 8.62 -26.67 16.26
C TYR A 111 7.83 -26.32 17.55
N PRO A 112 8.03 -27.06 18.66
CA PRO A 112 7.26 -26.84 19.89
C PRO A 112 7.49 -25.45 20.50
N LYS A 113 8.71 -24.91 20.48
CA LYS A 113 9.01 -23.58 21.04
C LYS A 113 8.39 -22.49 20.17
N SER A 114 8.52 -22.60 18.84
CA SER A 114 7.91 -21.63 17.92
C SER A 114 6.39 -21.59 18.06
N GLY A 115 5.75 -22.75 18.32
CA GLY A 115 4.31 -22.81 18.60
C GLY A 115 3.91 -22.05 19.85
N VAL A 116 4.61 -22.28 20.97
CA VAL A 116 4.38 -21.57 22.25
C VAL A 116 4.59 -20.07 22.07
N TRP A 117 5.72 -19.67 21.50
CA TRP A 117 6.05 -18.26 21.26
C TRP A 117 5.00 -17.57 20.39
N SER A 118 4.58 -18.22 19.29
CA SER A 118 3.55 -17.67 18.41
C SER A 118 2.21 -17.48 19.13
N HIS A 119 1.85 -18.36 20.05
CA HIS A 119 0.61 -18.22 20.83
C HIS A 119 0.68 -17.02 21.78
N GLU A 120 1.81 -16.84 22.47
CA GLU A 120 2.03 -15.74 23.43
C GLU A 120 1.93 -14.36 22.76
N ILE A 121 2.59 -14.17 21.61
CA ILE A 121 2.65 -12.85 20.97
C ILE A 121 1.41 -12.49 20.14
N ARG A 122 0.59 -13.48 19.76
CA ARG A 122 -0.53 -13.30 18.82
C ARG A 122 -1.57 -12.29 19.30
N GLY A 123 -1.78 -12.19 20.61
CA GLY A 123 -2.68 -11.20 21.20
C GLY A 123 -2.17 -9.76 21.05
N GLY A 124 -0.85 -9.58 21.13
CA GLY A 124 -0.18 -8.28 21.08
C GLY A 124 0.28 -7.84 19.69
N LEU A 125 0.44 -8.76 18.74
CA LEU A 125 0.95 -8.48 17.40
C LEU A 125 -0.16 -8.59 16.34
N SER A 126 -0.76 -7.45 15.96
CA SER A 126 -1.76 -7.37 14.89
C SER A 126 -1.24 -7.89 13.55
N ASP A 127 0.03 -7.61 13.23
CA ASP A 127 0.61 -7.88 11.92
C ASP A 127 0.74 -9.37 11.65
N LEU A 128 1.00 -10.16 12.70
CA LEU A 128 0.97 -11.62 12.63
C LEU A 128 -0.43 -12.12 12.27
N ARG A 129 -1.47 -11.59 12.92
CA ARG A 129 -2.87 -11.96 12.64
C ARG A 129 -3.28 -11.55 11.23
N PHE A 130 -2.84 -10.37 10.78
CA PHE A 130 -3.12 -9.88 9.43
C PHE A 130 -2.45 -10.75 8.36
N THR A 131 -1.17 -11.08 8.56
CA THR A 131 -0.42 -11.93 7.65
C THR A 131 -1.02 -13.34 7.58
N ASP A 132 -1.38 -13.93 8.72
CA ASP A 132 -2.02 -15.25 8.77
C ASP A 132 -3.41 -15.27 8.10
N ALA A 133 -4.14 -14.15 8.13
CA ALA A 133 -5.43 -14.01 7.44
C ALA A 133 -5.27 -13.96 5.91
N GLY A 134 -4.15 -13.45 5.40
CA GLY A 134 -3.92 -13.24 3.97
C GLY A 134 -3.21 -14.39 3.23
N ARG A 135 -2.67 -15.38 3.95
CA ARG A 135 -1.87 -16.47 3.35
C ARG A 135 -2.67 -17.53 2.62
N VAL A 136 -3.90 -17.78 3.06
CA VAL A 136 -4.74 -18.88 2.57
C VAL A 136 -6.00 -18.29 1.94
N PRO A 137 -6.41 -18.76 0.75
CA PRO A 137 -7.66 -18.32 0.15
C PRO A 137 -8.82 -18.46 1.13
N PHE A 138 -9.67 -17.44 1.18
CA PHE A 138 -10.71 -17.28 2.21
C PHE A 138 -11.53 -18.55 2.51
N PRO A 139 -11.95 -19.36 1.51
CA PRO A 139 -12.69 -20.60 1.78
C PRO A 139 -11.96 -21.67 2.59
N PHE A 140 -10.63 -21.67 2.56
CA PHE A 140 -9.78 -22.68 3.20
C PHE A 140 -9.13 -22.14 4.49
N ALA A 141 -9.25 -20.85 4.77
CA ALA A 141 -8.48 -20.17 5.80
C ALA A 141 -8.72 -20.74 7.21
N ARG A 142 -9.97 -21.05 7.57
CA ARG A 142 -10.33 -21.52 8.92
C ARG A 142 -9.58 -22.79 9.31
N LEU A 143 -9.73 -23.87 8.54
CA LEU A 143 -9.10 -25.16 8.86
C LEU A 143 -7.56 -25.05 8.84
N MET A 144 -7.02 -24.26 7.91
CA MET A 144 -5.58 -24.03 7.83
C MET A 144 -5.05 -23.26 9.05
N GLN A 145 -5.77 -22.25 9.53
CA GLN A 145 -5.38 -21.49 10.72
C GLN A 145 -5.52 -22.32 12.01
N GLU A 146 -6.53 -23.20 12.09
CA GLU A 146 -6.69 -24.13 13.21
C GLU A 146 -5.52 -25.14 13.28
N LYS A 147 -4.99 -25.60 12.14
CA LYS A 147 -3.92 -26.61 12.07
C LYS A 147 -2.50 -26.04 11.99
N PHE A 148 -2.35 -24.87 11.34
CA PHE A 148 -1.07 -24.24 11.02
C PHE A 148 -1.06 -22.79 11.50
N ASN A 149 -0.92 -22.63 12.82
CA ASN A 149 -0.80 -21.32 13.47
C ASN A 149 0.65 -20.97 13.82
N LEU A 150 1.62 -21.65 13.20
CA LEU A 150 3.04 -21.48 13.44
C LEU A 150 3.56 -20.19 12.83
N CYS A 151 4.22 -19.36 13.63
CA CYS A 151 5.03 -18.25 13.16
C CYS A 151 6.48 -18.73 12.93
N SER A 152 7.11 -18.28 11.85
CA SER A 152 8.55 -18.49 11.68
C SER A 152 9.30 -17.50 12.56
N VAL A 153 10.10 -18.02 13.50
CA VAL A 153 10.89 -17.23 14.46
C VAL A 153 12.34 -17.64 14.35
N VAL A 154 13.21 -16.71 13.96
CA VAL A 154 14.62 -16.99 13.70
C VAL A 154 15.52 -16.15 14.60
N THR A 155 16.66 -16.72 15.00
CA THR A 155 17.59 -16.13 15.98
C THR A 155 18.96 -15.83 15.38
N ALA A 156 19.36 -16.55 14.34
CA ALA A 156 20.64 -16.35 13.68
C ALA A 156 20.57 -16.67 12.18
N SER A 157 21.61 -16.27 11.46
CA SER A 157 21.83 -16.61 10.07
C SER A 157 23.28 -17.05 9.87
N GLU A 158 23.54 -17.95 8.93
CA GLU A 158 24.88 -18.38 8.53
C GLU A 158 24.84 -18.84 7.06
N GLY A 159 25.68 -18.26 6.21
CA GLY A 159 25.61 -18.45 4.78
C GLY A 159 24.20 -18.16 4.23
N PRO A 160 23.56 -19.10 3.50
CA PRO A 160 22.19 -18.95 3.02
C PRO A 160 21.13 -19.50 3.99
N LYS A 161 21.48 -19.80 5.25
CA LYS A 161 20.59 -20.47 6.21
C LYS A 161 20.16 -19.55 7.34
N LEU A 162 18.99 -19.85 7.91
CA LEU A 162 18.46 -19.27 9.13
C LEU A 162 18.35 -20.34 10.21
N LEU A 163 18.66 -19.96 11.44
CA LEU A 163 18.45 -20.75 12.65
C LEU A 163 17.15 -20.32 13.30
N ASP A 164 16.21 -21.25 13.45
CA ASP A 164 14.98 -21.01 14.21
C ASP A 164 15.19 -21.14 15.73
N ILE A 165 14.20 -20.71 16.53
CA ILE A 165 14.25 -20.81 18.00
C ILE A 165 14.21 -22.26 18.53
N ASP A 166 13.80 -23.21 17.68
CA ASP A 166 13.80 -24.64 17.98
C ASP A 166 15.17 -25.28 17.72
N GLY A 167 16.10 -24.56 17.08
CA GLY A 167 17.48 -24.99 16.83
C GLY A 167 17.70 -25.58 15.44
N HIS A 168 16.79 -25.38 14.48
CA HIS A 168 16.96 -25.92 13.13
C HIS A 168 17.49 -24.90 12.15
N TRP A 169 18.48 -25.35 11.38
CA TRP A 169 19.00 -24.62 10.24
C TRP A 169 18.23 -24.96 8.98
N SER A 170 17.63 -23.95 8.36
CA SER A 170 16.88 -24.08 7.09
C SER A 170 17.41 -23.12 6.04
N LEU A 171 17.38 -23.52 4.77
CA LEU A 171 17.73 -22.60 3.67
C LEU A 171 16.70 -21.49 3.57
N ASP A 172 17.17 -20.25 3.51
CA ASP A 172 16.31 -19.10 3.28
C ASP A 172 16.20 -18.79 1.79
N ILE A 173 15.05 -19.14 1.23
CA ILE A 173 14.66 -18.80 -0.14
C ILE A 173 13.84 -17.51 -0.22
N THR A 174 13.55 -16.86 0.91
CA THR A 174 12.82 -15.58 0.93
C THR A 174 13.74 -14.40 0.60
N GLY A 175 15.03 -14.51 0.96
CA GLY A 175 16.06 -13.52 0.61
C GLY A 175 15.74 -12.12 1.15
N SER A 176 15.03 -12.02 2.28
CA SER A 176 14.54 -10.75 2.83
C SER A 176 13.77 -9.92 1.79
N TYR A 177 12.87 -10.55 1.04
CA TYR A 177 12.08 -9.92 -0.03
C TYR A 177 12.93 -9.28 -1.15
N GLY A 178 14.12 -9.84 -1.39
CA GLY A 178 15.06 -9.36 -2.40
C GLY A 178 16.09 -8.36 -1.88
N VAL A 179 16.07 -7.99 -0.59
CA VAL A 179 17.14 -7.17 0.02
C VAL A 179 18.46 -7.94 0.03
N ASN A 180 18.44 -9.22 0.38
CA ASN A 180 19.66 -9.99 0.61
C ASN A 180 20.23 -10.57 -0.70
N VAL A 181 20.86 -9.73 -1.51
CA VAL A 181 21.47 -10.14 -2.79
C VAL A 181 22.89 -10.72 -2.66
N ALA A 182 23.57 -10.44 -1.55
CA ALA A 182 24.99 -10.75 -1.35
C ALA A 182 25.25 -11.81 -0.26
N GLY A 183 24.20 -12.32 0.38
CA GLY A 183 24.28 -13.28 1.48
C GLY A 183 24.38 -12.61 2.85
N TYR A 184 23.86 -13.29 3.88
CA TYR A 184 23.72 -12.73 5.23
C TYR A 184 25.05 -12.27 5.83
N ASP A 185 26.11 -13.06 5.67
CA ASP A 185 27.40 -12.76 6.29
C ASP A 185 28.07 -11.53 5.68
N ARG A 186 27.86 -11.30 4.37
CA ARG A 186 28.34 -10.08 3.72
C ARG A 186 27.63 -8.84 4.24
N TYR A 187 26.31 -8.91 4.46
CA TYR A 187 25.57 -7.80 5.06
C TYR A 187 26.01 -7.53 6.50
N LYS A 188 26.28 -8.56 7.31
CA LYS A 188 26.85 -8.37 8.67
C LYS A 188 28.18 -7.62 8.62
N GLU A 189 29.08 -8.03 7.74
CA GLU A 189 30.38 -7.35 7.52
C GLU A 189 30.19 -5.88 7.11
N TRP A 190 29.27 -5.60 6.19
CA TRP A 190 28.98 -4.23 5.76
C TRP A 190 28.36 -3.38 6.86
N MET A 191 27.48 -3.94 7.69
CA MET A 191 26.89 -3.24 8.83
C MET A 191 27.96 -2.87 9.86
N GLU A 192 28.84 -3.81 10.21
CA GLU A 192 29.95 -3.56 11.13
C GLU A 192 30.88 -2.47 10.60
N LYS A 193 31.32 -2.57 9.34
CA LYS A 193 32.17 -1.54 8.71
C LYS A 193 31.48 -0.18 8.60
N GLY A 194 30.18 -0.17 8.30
CA GLY A 194 29.38 1.04 8.21
C GLY A 194 29.27 1.72 9.57
N TRP A 195 28.97 0.95 10.61
CA TRP A 195 28.92 1.44 11.99
C TRP A 195 30.26 2.01 12.44
N GLU A 196 31.36 1.28 12.27
CA GLU A 196 32.70 1.73 12.66
C GLU A 196 33.08 3.08 12.04
N ARG A 197 32.60 3.38 10.84
CA ARG A 197 32.86 4.66 10.15
C ARG A 197 32.10 5.85 10.71
N VAL A 198 30.93 5.63 11.32
CA VAL A 198 29.99 6.70 11.69
C VAL A 198 29.66 6.73 13.17
N LYS A 199 30.13 5.77 13.96
CA LYS A 199 29.77 5.60 15.38
C LYS A 199 30.03 6.83 16.25
N ASP A 200 31.09 7.59 15.96
CA ASP A 200 31.45 8.80 16.71
C ASP A 200 30.44 9.94 16.51
N LEU A 201 29.66 9.93 15.42
CA LEU A 201 28.62 10.94 15.16
C LEU A 201 27.36 10.68 16.00
N GLY A 202 26.95 9.42 16.14
CA GLY A 202 25.68 9.06 16.76
C GLY A 202 24.44 9.51 15.95
N PRO A 203 23.27 9.66 16.58
CA PRO A 203 21.99 9.89 15.90
C PRO A 203 21.72 11.38 15.60
N VAL A 204 22.69 12.08 15.02
CA VAL A 204 22.53 13.50 14.63
C VAL A 204 21.58 13.60 13.44
N LEU A 205 20.57 14.48 13.55
CA LEU A 205 19.61 14.78 12.49
C LEU A 205 19.66 16.26 12.09
N GLY A 206 19.59 16.52 10.79
CA GLY A 206 19.62 17.87 10.20
C GLY A 206 20.90 18.13 9.40
N PRO A 207 22.08 18.20 10.04
CA PRO A 207 23.36 18.29 9.33
C PRO A 207 23.67 17.04 8.49
N LEU A 208 24.45 17.21 7.41
CA LEU A 208 24.91 16.10 6.57
C LEU A 208 26.30 15.62 7.00
N HIS A 209 26.49 14.30 7.03
CA HIS A 209 27.81 13.69 7.17
C HIS A 209 28.56 13.72 5.82
N PRO A 210 29.89 13.97 5.78
CA PRO A 210 30.65 14.06 4.52
C PRO A 210 30.54 12.84 3.59
N ILE A 211 30.30 11.64 4.15
CA ILE A 211 30.10 10.39 3.38
C ILE A 211 28.96 10.47 2.34
N VAL A 212 28.03 11.41 2.52
CA VAL A 212 26.93 11.63 1.58
C VAL A 212 27.46 11.96 0.18
N ALA A 213 28.59 12.68 0.07
CA ALA A 213 29.20 13.00 -1.22
C ALA A 213 29.66 11.74 -1.97
N ASP A 214 30.34 10.83 -1.28
CA ASP A 214 30.82 9.56 -1.85
C ASP A 214 29.66 8.65 -2.25
N ASN A 215 28.60 8.61 -1.45
CA ASN A 215 27.38 7.84 -1.76
C ASN A 215 26.68 8.39 -3.00
N ILE A 216 26.55 9.72 -3.13
CA ILE A 216 25.96 10.35 -4.33
C ILE A 216 26.80 10.02 -5.57
N ALA A 217 28.12 10.14 -5.50
CA ALA A 217 29.01 9.85 -6.63
C ALA A 217 28.84 8.41 -7.13
N GLN A 218 28.84 7.43 -6.22
CA GLN A 218 28.64 6.02 -6.54
C GLN A 218 27.25 5.74 -7.11
N LEU A 219 26.20 6.30 -6.50
CA LEU A 219 24.83 6.09 -6.97
C LEU A 219 24.60 6.69 -8.36
N LYS A 220 25.13 7.89 -8.64
CA LYS A 220 25.09 8.48 -9.99
C LYS A 220 25.85 7.63 -11.00
N ALA A 221 27.00 7.06 -10.61
CA ALA A 221 27.77 6.18 -11.48
C ALA A 221 27.01 4.90 -11.86
N ILE A 222 26.19 4.35 -10.96
CA ILE A 222 25.35 3.17 -11.21
C ILE A 222 24.09 3.53 -11.99
N SER A 223 23.33 4.54 -11.53
CA SER A 223 22.03 4.91 -12.09
C SER A 223 22.13 5.63 -13.43
N LYS A 224 23.27 6.26 -13.72
CA LYS A 224 23.48 7.17 -14.85
C LYS A 224 22.53 8.38 -14.84
N LEU A 225 22.07 8.80 -13.65
CA LEU A 225 21.22 9.96 -13.46
C LEU A 225 22.01 11.16 -12.90
N ASP A 226 21.49 12.36 -13.14
CA ASP A 226 22.14 13.62 -12.72
C ASP A 226 22.00 13.89 -11.23
N GLU A 227 20.91 13.44 -10.61
CA GLU A 227 20.58 13.71 -9.21
C GLU A 227 20.12 12.45 -8.48
N VAL A 228 20.32 12.45 -7.16
CA VAL A 228 19.94 11.37 -6.24
C VAL A 228 19.25 11.98 -5.03
N SER A 229 18.19 11.35 -4.55
CA SER A 229 17.52 11.69 -3.30
C SER A 229 17.45 10.47 -2.39
N PHE A 230 17.64 10.67 -1.09
CA PHE A 230 17.59 9.63 -0.07
C PHE A 230 16.25 9.67 0.67
N HIS A 231 15.66 8.49 0.88
CA HIS A 231 14.39 8.30 1.57
C HIS A 231 14.49 7.12 2.53
N MET A 232 13.57 7.02 3.50
CA MET A 232 13.62 5.97 4.52
C MET A 232 13.02 4.65 4.05
N SER A 233 12.25 4.65 2.95
CA SER A 233 11.65 3.45 2.36
C SER A 233 11.40 3.58 0.87
N GLY A 234 11.16 2.44 0.20
CA GLY A 234 10.71 2.42 -1.19
C GLY A 234 9.38 3.14 -1.40
N THR A 235 8.44 3.01 -0.46
CA THR A 235 7.14 3.71 -0.48
C THR A 235 7.34 5.23 -0.49
N GLU A 236 8.21 5.76 0.36
CA GLU A 236 8.54 7.20 0.38
C GLU A 236 9.22 7.65 -0.92
N ALA A 237 10.13 6.83 -1.46
CA ALA A 237 10.78 7.13 -2.74
C ALA A 237 9.77 7.24 -3.88
N VAL A 238 8.81 6.31 -3.97
CA VAL A 238 7.72 6.38 -4.95
C VAL A 238 6.84 7.61 -4.71
N MET A 239 6.47 7.90 -3.45
CA MET A 239 5.69 9.08 -3.11
C MET A 239 6.39 10.38 -3.54
N ALA A 240 7.69 10.49 -3.31
CA ALA A 240 8.51 11.61 -3.73
C ALA A 240 8.58 11.73 -5.25
N ALA A 241 8.82 10.62 -5.96
CA ALA A 241 8.85 10.58 -7.42
C ALA A 241 7.53 11.05 -8.05
N ILE A 242 6.39 10.57 -7.54
CA ILE A 242 5.06 11.01 -8.00
C ILE A 242 4.85 12.50 -7.73
N ARG A 243 5.29 12.99 -6.56
CA ARG A 243 5.18 14.41 -6.22
C ARG A 243 6.01 15.29 -7.15
N LEU A 244 7.25 14.88 -7.45
CA LEU A 244 8.13 15.58 -8.37
C LEU A 244 7.57 15.59 -9.80
N ALA A 245 7.06 14.45 -10.28
CA ALA A 245 6.43 14.36 -11.59
C ALA A 245 5.23 15.31 -11.70
N ARG A 246 4.38 15.38 -10.68
CA ARG A 246 3.25 16.34 -10.64
C ARG A 246 3.70 17.79 -10.54
N PHE A 247 4.73 18.07 -9.75
CA PHE A 247 5.26 19.43 -9.59
C PHE A 247 5.76 19.98 -10.93
N ASN A 248 6.56 19.19 -11.66
CA ASN A 248 7.15 19.60 -12.93
C ASN A 248 6.11 19.63 -14.07
N THR A 249 5.27 18.61 -14.19
CA THR A 249 4.33 18.51 -15.33
C THR A 249 3.03 19.28 -15.12
N ARG A 250 2.70 19.65 -13.87
CA ARG A 250 1.40 20.19 -13.44
C ARG A 250 0.21 19.29 -13.78
N ARG A 251 0.45 18.03 -14.18
CA ARG A 251 -0.58 17.03 -14.47
C ARG A 251 -1.04 16.37 -13.18
N LYS A 252 -2.34 16.04 -13.11
CA LYS A 252 -2.96 15.49 -11.89
C LYS A 252 -3.03 13.97 -11.89
N LEU A 253 -3.19 13.38 -13.07
CA LEU A 253 -3.42 11.95 -13.26
C LEU A 253 -2.09 11.20 -13.34
N ILE A 254 -2.08 10.02 -12.72
CA ILE A 254 -1.01 9.03 -12.78
C ILE A 254 -1.66 7.72 -13.24
N VAL A 255 -1.00 7.03 -14.15
CA VAL A 255 -1.42 5.70 -14.61
C VAL A 255 -0.59 4.67 -13.86
N CYS A 256 -1.27 3.69 -13.24
CA CYS A 256 -0.65 2.54 -12.62
C CYS A 256 -1.19 1.28 -13.30
N PHE A 257 -0.40 0.22 -13.32
CA PHE A 257 -0.79 -1.06 -13.91
C PHE A 257 -1.30 -2.01 -12.83
N ALA A 258 -2.35 -2.76 -13.14
CA ALA A 258 -2.89 -3.77 -12.24
C ALA A 258 -1.82 -4.85 -11.96
N GLY A 259 -1.65 -5.22 -10.69
CA GLY A 259 -0.65 -6.19 -10.25
C GLY A 259 0.75 -5.62 -9.98
N ALA A 260 1.02 -4.36 -10.35
CA ALA A 260 2.27 -3.70 -9.96
C ALA A 260 2.28 -3.36 -8.45
N TYR A 261 3.43 -3.53 -7.81
CA TYR A 261 3.66 -3.17 -6.42
C TYR A 261 4.59 -1.95 -6.35
N HIS A 262 4.17 -0.91 -5.65
CA HIS A 262 4.89 0.38 -5.58
C HIS A 262 5.05 0.87 -4.13
N GLY A 263 5.14 -0.07 -3.20
CA GLY A 263 5.01 0.18 -1.77
C GLY A 263 3.61 -0.10 -1.26
#